data_AF-A0A2P4XWH2-F1
#
_entry.id   AF-A0A2P4XWH2-F1
#
_cell.length_a   1.000
_cell.length_b   1.000
_cell.length_c   1.000
_cell.angle_alpha   90.00
_cell.angle_beta   90.00
_cell.angle_gamma   90.00
#
_symmetry.space_group_name_H-M   'P 1'
#
loop_
_entity.id
_entity.type
_entity.pdbx_description
1 polymer ?
#
loop_
_entity_poly.entity_id
_entity_poly.type
_entity_poly.pdbx_seq_one_letter_code
_entity_poly.pdbx_strand_id
1 'polypeptide(L)'
;MESKDVDKTSLGPNAKYLAKAREAKRLEEEERRRKLGTSAHRGSCELTDEEKKRLGQQMVEDAKQREEYIAKRATMKKDELDKREQVATSSNPEFLRKLHSEAYLDGESNMSDRLRRNAHYIQRKADASNFLSK
;
A
#
# COMPACT_ATOMS: atom_id res chain seq x y z
N MET A 1 0.13 -40.76 -4.36
CA MET A 1 0.22 -40.00 -5.63
C MET A 1 1.69 -39.66 -5.84
N GLU A 2 2.41 -40.46 -6.61
CA GLU A 2 3.83 -40.17 -6.91
C GLU A 2 3.91 -39.11 -8.01
N SER A 3 4.67 -38.04 -7.74
CA SER A 3 4.90 -36.93 -8.66
C SER A 3 5.71 -37.42 -9.86
N LYS A 4 5.05 -37.64 -11.00
CA LYS A 4 5.63 -38.23 -12.22
C LYS A 4 6.66 -37.37 -12.95
N ASP A 5 6.87 -36.14 -12.50
CA ASP A 5 7.70 -35.13 -13.17
C ASP A 5 8.97 -34.76 -12.41
N VAL A 6 9.49 -35.66 -11.57
CA VAL A 6 10.80 -35.48 -10.92
C VAL A 6 11.87 -36.09 -11.82
N ASP A 7 12.70 -35.23 -12.42
CA ASP A 7 13.91 -35.67 -13.13
C ASP A 7 14.94 -36.15 -12.10
N LYS A 8 15.19 -37.46 -12.08
CA LYS A 8 16.16 -38.12 -11.17
C LYS A 8 17.52 -38.33 -11.83
N THR A 9 17.69 -37.93 -13.09
CA THR A 9 18.89 -38.19 -13.89
C THR A 9 19.87 -37.02 -13.92
N SER A 10 19.43 -35.84 -13.49
CA SER A 10 20.20 -34.61 -13.43
C SER A 10 20.21 -34.07 -12.00
N LEU A 11 21.38 -33.66 -11.52
CA LEU A 11 21.54 -32.90 -10.25
C LEU A 11 21.08 -31.44 -10.38
N GLY A 12 20.73 -31.00 -11.60
CA GLY A 12 20.28 -29.64 -11.88
C GLY A 12 18.75 -29.51 -11.88
N PRO A 13 18.23 -28.27 -12.05
CA PRO A 13 16.79 -28.04 -12.20
C PRO A 13 16.24 -28.84 -13.38
N ASN A 14 15.09 -29.50 -13.19
CA ASN A 14 14.45 -30.29 -14.24
C ASN A 14 14.28 -29.45 -15.52
N ALA A 15 14.86 -29.95 -16.61
CA ALA A 15 14.99 -29.26 -17.88
C ALA A 15 13.65 -28.80 -18.47
N LYS A 16 12.56 -29.57 -18.22
CA LYS A 16 11.22 -29.22 -18.68
C LYS A 16 10.70 -27.95 -18.01
N TYR A 17 10.89 -27.82 -16.70
CA TYR A 17 10.46 -26.63 -15.97
C TYR A 17 11.34 -25.42 -16.30
N LEU A 18 12.63 -25.64 -16.55
CA LEU A 18 13.55 -24.58 -16.96
C LEU A 18 13.23 -24.03 -18.36
N ALA A 19 12.88 -24.90 -19.31
CA ALA A 19 12.41 -24.46 -20.62
C ALA A 19 11.10 -23.66 -20.52
N LYS A 20 10.12 -24.16 -19.74
CA LYS A 20 8.85 -23.48 -19.49
C LYS A 20 9.03 -22.11 -18.83
N ALA A 21 9.95 -21.99 -17.86
CA ALA A 21 10.24 -20.73 -17.19
C ALA A 21 10.90 -19.71 -18.14
N ARG A 22 11.79 -20.16 -19.03
CA ARG A 22 12.40 -19.31 -20.06
C ARG A 22 11.38 -18.78 -21.06
N GLU A 23 10.45 -19.64 -21.49
CA GLU A 23 9.37 -19.24 -22.40
C GLU A 23 8.41 -18.25 -21.74
N ALA A 24 8.01 -18.49 -20.49
CA ALA A 24 7.17 -17.57 -19.73
C ALA A 24 7.82 -16.19 -19.57
N LYS A 25 9.13 -16.15 -19.24
CA LYS A 25 9.88 -14.89 -19.14
C LYS A 25 9.94 -14.14 -20.47
N ARG A 26 10.10 -14.86 -21.59
CA ARG A 26 10.09 -14.25 -22.92
C ARG A 26 8.74 -13.61 -23.25
N LEU A 27 7.63 -14.29 -22.97
CA LEU A 27 6.30 -13.76 -23.19
C LEU A 27 6.03 -12.52 -22.32
N GLU A 28 6.46 -12.54 -21.06
CA GLU A 28 6.35 -11.38 -20.16
C GLU A 28 7.20 -10.20 -20.65
N GLU A 29 8.43 -10.43 -21.12
CA GLU A 29 9.27 -9.37 -21.68
C GLU A 29 8.72 -8.81 -23.00
N GLU A 30 8.14 -9.64 -23.86
CA GLU A 30 7.45 -9.21 -25.09
C GLU A 30 6.18 -8.41 -24.78
N GLU A 31 5.38 -8.85 -23.80
CA GLU A 31 4.20 -8.11 -23.33
C GLU A 31 4.60 -6.79 -22.67
N ARG A 32 5.68 -6.78 -21.88
CA ARG A 32 6.25 -5.57 -21.29
C ARG A 32 6.73 -4.60 -22.36
N ARG A 33 7.42 -5.09 -23.40
CA ARG A 33 7.86 -4.28 -24.54
C ARG A 33 6.69 -3.74 -25.35
N ARG A 34 5.62 -4.52 -25.52
CA ARG A 34 4.38 -4.07 -26.16
C ARG A 34 3.66 -3.00 -25.33
N LYS A 35 3.53 -3.18 -24.02
CA LYS A 35 2.94 -2.21 -23.08
C LYS A 35 3.77 -0.92 -23.00
N LEU A 36 5.09 -1.05 -23.01
CA LEU A 36 6.04 0.06 -23.07
C LEU A 36 6.33 0.52 -24.51
N GLY A 37 5.52 0.09 -25.48
CA GLY A 37 5.74 0.30 -26.90
C GLY A 37 6.09 1.75 -27.22
N THR A 38 7.29 1.93 -27.78
CA THR A 38 7.74 3.12 -28.52
C THR A 38 7.27 4.47 -27.97
N SER A 39 7.63 4.82 -26.74
CA SER A 39 7.55 6.20 -26.26
C SER A 39 8.55 7.15 -26.96
N ALA A 40 9.31 6.66 -27.94
CA ALA A 40 10.32 7.41 -28.68
C ALA A 40 9.73 8.41 -29.70
N HIS A 41 8.41 8.44 -29.87
CA HIS A 41 7.75 9.48 -30.66
C HIS A 41 6.74 10.26 -29.82
N ARG A 42 7.19 10.80 -28.68
CA ARG A 42 6.66 12.12 -28.28
C ARG A 42 7.22 13.14 -29.27
N GLY A 43 6.66 13.17 -30.47
CA GLY A 43 6.59 14.44 -31.19
C GLY A 43 6.02 15.44 -30.19
N SER A 44 6.67 16.59 -30.06
CA SER A 44 6.15 17.71 -29.29
C SER A 44 4.82 18.13 -29.90
N CYS A 45 3.75 17.46 -29.51
CA CYS A 45 2.42 17.98 -29.70
C CYS A 45 2.30 19.10 -28.68
N GLU A 46 2.74 20.29 -29.09
CA GLU A 46 2.55 21.50 -28.31
C GLU A 46 1.04 21.72 -28.19
N LEU A 47 0.49 21.31 -27.05
CA LEU A 47 -0.91 21.55 -26.74
C LEU A 47 -1.16 23.06 -26.83
N THR A 48 -2.23 23.42 -27.52
CA THR A 48 -2.73 24.79 -27.52
C THR A 48 -3.12 25.20 -26.11
N ASP A 49 -3.12 26.51 -25.82
CA ASP A 49 -3.41 26.99 -24.46
C ASP A 49 -4.84 26.63 -23.99
N GLU A 50 -5.77 26.44 -24.93
CA GLU A 50 -7.11 25.93 -24.63
C GLU A 50 -7.11 24.45 -24.21
N GLU A 51 -6.33 23.61 -24.90
CA GLU A 51 -6.19 22.20 -24.56
C GLU A 51 -5.49 22.02 -23.21
N LYS A 52 -4.48 22.85 -22.90
CA LYS A 52 -3.85 22.87 -21.57
C LYS A 52 -4.85 23.23 -20.47
N LYS A 53 -5.74 24.21 -20.71
CA LYS A 53 -6.79 24.59 -19.75
C LYS A 53 -7.80 23.46 -19.53
N ARG A 54 -8.26 22.81 -20.61
CA ARG A 54 -9.19 21.66 -20.51
C ARG A 54 -8.55 20.48 -19.77
N LEU A 55 -7.29 20.16 -20.09
CA LEU A 55 -6.55 19.11 -19.40
C LEU A 55 -6.38 19.44 -17.90
N GLY A 56 -6.06 20.70 -17.58
CA GLY A 56 -5.97 21.16 -16.20
C GLY A 56 -7.28 21.00 -15.43
N GLN A 57 -8.42 21.32 -16.06
CA GLN A 57 -9.74 21.12 -15.46
C GLN A 57 -10.04 19.63 -15.23
N GLN A 58 -9.77 18.77 -16.21
CA GLN A 58 -9.93 17.32 -16.08
C GLN A 58 -9.06 16.75 -14.95
N MET A 59 -7.80 17.19 -14.83
CA MET A 59 -6.93 16.76 -13.74
C MET A 59 -7.47 17.14 -12.35
N VAL A 60 -8.08 18.32 -12.22
CA VAL A 60 -8.70 18.77 -10.97
C VAL A 60 -9.94 17.93 -10.65
N GLU A 61 -10.77 17.60 -11.64
CA GLU A 61 -11.93 16.73 -11.46
C GLU A 61 -11.51 15.31 -11.06
N ASP A 62 -10.52 14.74 -11.73
CA ASP A 62 -9.94 13.44 -11.38
C ASP A 62 -9.37 13.42 -9.96
N ALA A 63 -8.68 14.49 -9.55
CA ALA A 63 -8.15 14.61 -8.19
C ALA A 63 -9.27 14.59 -7.15
N LYS A 64 -10.35 15.34 -7.37
CA LYS A 64 -11.53 15.35 -6.49
C LYS A 64 -12.17 13.97 -6.39
N GLN A 65 -12.38 13.30 -7.52
CA GLN A 65 -12.96 11.95 -7.53
C GLN A 65 -12.09 10.93 -6.76
N ARG A 66 -10.76 11.05 -6.88
CA ARG A 66 -9.83 10.20 -6.13
C ARG A 66 -9.88 10.47 -4.64
N GLU A 67 -9.92 11.73 -4.22
CA GLU A 67 -10.07 12.11 -2.81
C GLU A 67 -11.38 11.55 -2.23
N GLU A 68 -12.50 11.71 -2.94
CA GLU A 68 -13.78 11.14 -2.52
C GLU A 68 -13.74 9.61 -2.40
N TYR A 69 -13.11 8.93 -3.36
CA TYR A 69 -12.95 7.48 -3.31
C TYR A 69 -12.10 7.04 -2.11
N ILE A 70 -11.00 7.73 -1.83
CA ILE A 70 -10.13 7.45 -0.68
C ILE A 70 -10.90 7.69 0.62
N ALA A 71 -11.65 8.79 0.72
CA ALA A 71 -12.48 9.10 1.88
C ALA A 71 -13.55 8.02 2.13
N LYS A 72 -14.32 7.64 1.10
CA LYS A 72 -15.32 6.56 1.18
C LYS A 72 -14.70 5.22 1.58
N ARG A 73 -13.51 4.89 1.05
CA ARG A 73 -12.80 3.66 1.41
C ARG A 73 -12.29 3.72 2.86
N ALA A 74 -11.84 4.88 3.33
CA ALA A 74 -11.40 5.06 4.70
C ALA A 74 -12.56 4.90 5.70
N THR A 75 -13.74 5.45 5.39
CA THR A 75 -14.93 5.28 6.23
C THR A 75 -15.39 3.82 6.28
N MET A 76 -15.45 3.12 5.14
CA MET A 76 -15.81 1.69 5.11
C MET A 76 -14.85 0.83 5.95
N LYS A 77 -13.53 1.07 5.84
CA LYS A 77 -12.54 0.37 6.67
C LYS A 77 -12.69 0.68 8.15
N LYS A 78 -13.02 1.92 8.50
CA LYS A 78 -13.28 2.31 9.89
C LYS A 78 -14.49 1.55 10.43
N ASP A 79 -15.59 1.52 9.71
CA ASP A 79 -16.80 0.80 10.14
C ASP A 79 -16.56 -0.71 10.30
N GLU A 80 -15.73 -1.32 9.45
CA GLU A 80 -15.31 -2.71 9.59
C GLU A 80 -14.42 -2.95 10.82
N LEU A 81 -13.50 -2.02 11.11
CA LEU A 81 -12.65 -2.09 12.30
C LEU A 81 -13.47 -1.87 13.58
N ASP A 82 -14.38 -0.89 13.61
CA ASP A 82 -15.26 -0.59 14.73
C ASP A 82 -16.18 -1.79 15.04
N LYS A 83 -16.69 -2.48 14.00
CA LYS A 83 -17.45 -3.74 14.18
C LYS A 83 -16.61 -4.85 14.77
N ARG A 84 -15.38 -5.05 14.28
CA ARG A 84 -14.46 -6.07 14.83
C ARG A 84 -14.09 -5.75 16.27
N GLU A 85 -13.88 -4.48 16.59
CA GLU A 85 -13.60 -4.01 17.94
C GLU A 85 -14.81 -4.24 18.85
N GLN A 86 -16.03 -3.92 18.44
CA GLN A 86 -17.24 -4.23 19.22
C GLN A 86 -17.39 -5.72 19.50
N VAL A 87 -17.15 -6.59 18.51
CA VAL A 87 -17.21 -8.05 18.69
C VAL A 87 -16.11 -8.53 19.64
N ALA A 88 -14.88 -8.04 19.51
CA ALA A 88 -13.78 -8.39 20.40
C ALA A 88 -14.04 -7.91 21.85
N THR A 89 -14.59 -6.70 22.00
CA THR A 89 -14.85 -6.08 23.30
C THR A 89 -16.04 -6.70 24.02
N SER A 90 -17.08 -7.08 23.28
CA SER A 90 -18.26 -7.75 23.85
C SER A 90 -17.99 -9.21 24.26
N SER A 91 -17.09 -9.90 23.57
CA SER A 91 -16.81 -11.32 23.84
C SER A 91 -15.97 -11.55 25.10
N ASN A 92 -15.10 -10.61 25.53
CA ASN A 92 -14.32 -10.75 26.74
C ASN A 92 -13.80 -9.40 27.30
N PRO A 93 -14.66 -8.61 27.96
CA PRO A 93 -14.29 -7.27 28.46
C PRO A 93 -13.18 -7.30 29.52
N GLU A 94 -13.09 -8.39 30.29
CA GLU A 94 -12.05 -8.58 31.31
C GLU A 94 -10.67 -8.84 30.72
N PHE A 95 -10.60 -9.55 29.58
CA PHE A 95 -9.33 -9.79 28.88
C PHE A 95 -8.73 -8.49 28.35
N LEU A 96 -9.55 -7.63 27.72
CA LEU A 96 -9.07 -6.34 27.23
C LEU A 96 -8.69 -5.39 28.37
N ARG A 97 -9.45 -5.41 29.47
CA ARG A 97 -9.11 -4.64 30.67
C ARG A 97 -7.76 -5.08 31.24
N LYS A 98 -7.53 -6.39 31.39
CA LYS A 98 -6.25 -6.94 31.85
C LYS A 98 -5.09 -6.64 30.90
N LEU A 99 -5.28 -6.82 29.59
CA LEU A 99 -4.27 -6.49 28.59
C LEU A 99 -3.91 -4.99 28.62
N HIS A 100 -4.90 -4.11 28.75
CA HIS A 100 -4.65 -2.67 28.84
C HIS A 100 -3.94 -2.31 30.15
N SER A 101 -4.34 -2.90 31.28
CA SER A 101 -3.65 -2.72 32.56
C SER A 101 -2.19 -3.22 32.50
N GLU A 102 -1.94 -4.41 31.95
CA GLU A 102 -0.59 -4.97 31.82
C GLU A 102 0.28 -4.17 30.84
N ALA A 103 -0.29 -3.69 29.72
CA ALA A 103 0.46 -2.95 28.70
C ALA A 103 0.74 -1.47 29.07
N TYR A 104 -0.08 -0.86 29.93
CA TYR A 104 -0.01 0.58 30.22
C TYR A 104 0.17 0.97 31.68
N LEU A 105 -0.06 0.06 32.65
CA LEU A 105 0.06 0.36 34.08
C LEU A 105 1.22 -0.37 34.78
N ASP A 106 1.63 -1.55 34.31
CA ASP A 106 2.67 -2.37 34.98
C ASP A 106 4.09 -2.23 34.40
N GLY A 107 4.28 -1.37 33.40
CA GLY A 107 5.62 -1.02 32.94
C GLY A 107 6.18 0.13 33.77
N GLU A 108 7.35 -0.06 34.40
CA GLU A 108 8.24 0.93 35.05
C GLU A 108 8.49 2.24 34.23
N SER A 109 7.96 2.33 33.02
CA SER A 109 8.02 3.46 32.11
C SER A 109 6.68 4.21 32.12
N ASN A 110 6.55 5.20 32.99
CA ASN A 110 5.44 6.14 33.06
C ASN A 110 5.09 6.70 31.65
N MET A 111 3.80 6.91 31.35
CA MET A 111 3.33 7.46 30.05
C MET A 111 4.06 8.77 29.69
N SER A 112 4.38 9.58 30.71
CA SER A 112 5.19 10.78 30.58
C SER A 112 6.59 10.53 29.99
N ASP A 113 7.24 9.41 30.32
CA ASP A 113 8.55 9.03 29.77
C ASP A 113 8.47 8.52 28.34
N ARG A 114 7.35 7.89 27.97
CA ARG A 114 7.09 7.48 26.58
C ARG A 114 6.83 8.70 25.70
N LEU A 115 6.08 9.67 26.20
CA LEU A 115 5.84 10.95 25.51
C LEU A 115 7.14 11.76 25.36
N ARG A 116 7.98 11.82 26.41
CA ARG A 116 9.31 12.46 26.33
C ARG A 116 10.23 11.79 25.30
N ARG A 117 10.29 10.45 25.28
CA ARG A 117 11.10 9.71 24.30
C ARG A 117 10.63 9.87 22.86
N ASN A 118 9.33 10.09 22.64
CA ASN A 118 8.75 10.27 21.31
C ASN A 118 8.51 11.74 20.93
N ALA A 119 8.93 12.71 21.75
CA ALA A 119 8.69 14.13 21.54
C ALA A 119 9.17 14.61 20.16
N HIS A 120 10.33 14.13 19.69
CA HIS A 120 10.87 14.47 18.37
C HIS A 120 9.98 13.97 17.21
N TYR A 121 9.32 12.82 17.34
CA TYR A 121 8.37 12.32 16.34
C TYR A 121 7.08 13.13 16.32
N ILE A 122 6.63 13.60 17.49
CA ILE A 122 5.46 14.46 17.64
C ILE A 122 5.74 15.85 17.03
N GLN A 123 6.91 16.43 17.32
CA GLN A 123 7.35 17.70 16.73
C GLN A 123 7.47 17.61 15.21
N ARG A 124 8.15 16.58 14.66
CA ARG A 124 8.27 16.41 13.21
C ARG A 124 6.91 16.29 12.51
N LYS A 125 5.92 15.65 13.15
CA LYS A 125 4.54 15.55 12.64
C LYS A 125 3.79 16.89 12.71
N ALA A 126 3.95 17.64 13.80
CA ALA A 126 3.34 18.96 13.97
C ALA A 126 3.92 20.01 13.01
N ASP A 127 5.24 19.98 12.79
CA ASP A 127 5.90 20.85 11.82
C ASP A 127 5.54 20.47 10.38
N ALA A 128 5.37 19.17 10.09
CA ALA A 128 4.91 18.70 8.79
C ALA A 128 3.45 19.12 8.48
N SER A 129 2.57 19.24 9.48
CA SER A 129 1.23 19.81 9.27
C SER A 129 1.24 21.31 8.98
N ASN A 130 2.27 22.03 9.42
CA ASN A 130 2.45 23.46 9.12
C ASN A 130 3.26 23.71 7.83
N PHE A 131 3.89 22.69 7.25
CA PHE A 131 4.67 22.83 6.02
C PHE A 131 3.81 23.09 4.78
N LEU A 132 2.54 22.66 4.79
CA LEU A 132 1.57 22.89 3.71
C LEU A 132 0.66 24.11 3.96
N SER A 133 0.80 24.81 5.08
CA SER A 133 0.06 26.06 5.34
C SER A 133 0.91 27.28 4.94
N LYS A 134 0.99 27.55 3.63
CA LYS A 134 1.31 28.87 3.09
C LYS A 134 0.48 29.12 1.85
#